data_AF-A0A2D8FA55-F1
#
_entry.id   AF-A0A2D8FA55-F1
#
_cell.length_a   1.000
_cell.length_b   1.000
_cell.length_c   1.000
_cell.angle_alpha   90.00
_cell.angle_beta   90.00
_cell.angle_gamma   90.00
#
_symmetry.space_group_name_H-M   'P 1'
#
loop_
_entity.id
_entity.type
_entity.pdbx_description
1 polymer ?
#
loop_
_entity_poly.entity_id
_entity_poly.type
_entity_poly.pdbx_seq_one_letter_code
_entity_poly.pdbx_strand_id
1 'polypeptide(L)'
;MATVPFAWPALSLLEQALIVGWCLSVVLPIGYAIRSRAPLSLGIVLAVLFGSVMQALIGAAYRMDLIQDFMLWFDLVLIPGRMNDPRWWHTAVTAGFLHAQFDLMHVLGNVVILALVGVPLEQRLGTKRYAIVYAIGLLGGSLAWTLANWESITPAWGASGAAFGLLGAYLAGWPRDEIPFP
;
A
#
# COMPACT_ATOMS: atom_id res chain seq x y z
N MET A 1 -20.98 10.52 -17.05
CA MET A 1 -19.70 10.95 -16.44
C MET A 1 -18.60 10.62 -17.43
N ALA A 2 -17.80 11.59 -17.88
CA ALA A 2 -16.72 11.30 -18.83
C ALA A 2 -15.71 10.35 -18.16
N THR A 3 -15.41 9.23 -18.81
CA THR A 3 -14.43 8.26 -18.32
C THR A 3 -13.06 8.91 -18.33
N VAL A 4 -12.47 9.18 -17.16
CA VAL A 4 -11.07 9.64 -17.09
C VAL A 4 -10.21 8.54 -17.71
N PRO A 5 -9.48 8.77 -18.81
CA PRO A 5 -8.64 7.74 -19.42
C PRO A 5 -7.47 7.40 -18.49
N PHE A 6 -6.93 6.19 -18.61
CA PHE A 6 -5.72 5.81 -17.89
C PHE A 6 -4.58 6.64 -18.45
N ALA A 7 -3.72 7.19 -17.59
CA ALA A 7 -2.73 8.19 -18.01
C ALA A 7 -1.60 7.59 -18.83
N TRP A 8 -1.37 6.27 -18.73
CA TRP A 8 -0.23 5.57 -19.37
C TRP A 8 0.09 5.98 -20.81
N PRO A 9 -0.87 6.09 -21.75
CA PRO A 9 -0.56 6.47 -23.13
C PRO A 9 -0.07 7.91 -23.28
N ALA A 10 -0.32 8.78 -22.29
CA ALA A 10 0.11 10.16 -22.27
C ALA A 10 1.48 10.37 -21.61
N LEU A 11 2.02 9.35 -20.93
CA LEU A 11 3.27 9.46 -20.18
C LEU A 11 4.50 9.35 -21.06
N SER A 12 5.54 10.11 -20.72
CA SER A 12 6.88 9.95 -21.27
C SER A 12 7.50 8.59 -20.93
N LEU A 13 8.53 8.18 -21.67
CA LEU A 13 9.28 6.96 -21.38
C LEU A 13 9.89 6.96 -19.98
N LEU A 14 10.33 8.12 -19.49
CA LEU A 14 10.88 8.25 -18.14
C LEU A 14 9.80 8.00 -17.08
N GLU A 15 8.62 8.60 -17.23
CA GLU A 15 7.49 8.40 -16.31
C GLU A 15 7.03 6.94 -16.30
N GLN A 16 6.93 6.30 -17.47
CA GLN A 16 6.64 4.87 -17.58
C GLN A 16 7.70 4.00 -16.87
N ALA A 17 8.99 4.30 -17.04
CA ALA A 17 10.07 3.60 -16.38
C ALA A 17 10.03 3.77 -14.84
N LEU A 18 9.71 4.98 -14.36
CA LEU A 18 9.55 5.26 -12.93
C LEU A 18 8.35 4.49 -12.33
N ILE A 19 7.23 4.39 -13.06
CA ILE A 19 6.08 3.57 -12.66
C ILE A 19 6.47 2.10 -12.53
N VAL A 20 7.14 1.56 -13.55
CA VAL A 20 7.63 0.18 -13.52
C VAL A 20 8.58 -0.03 -12.35
N GLY A 21 9.49 0.93 -12.10
CA GLY A 21 10.38 0.92 -10.95
C GLY A 21 9.64 0.88 -9.62
N TRP A 22 8.56 1.66 -9.47
CA TRP A 22 7.71 1.62 -8.28
C TRP A 22 7.02 0.25 -8.12
N CYS A 23 6.40 -0.29 -9.17
CA CYS A 23 5.79 -1.61 -9.14
C CYS A 23 6.79 -2.70 -8.73
N LEU A 24 8.00 -2.66 -9.29
CA LEU A 24 9.07 -3.60 -8.94
C LEU A 24 9.51 -3.45 -7.48
N SER A 25 9.62 -2.22 -6.98
CA SER A 25 10.00 -1.95 -5.59
C SER A 25 9.01 -2.53 -4.57
N VAL A 26 7.73 -2.66 -4.95
CA VAL A 26 6.67 -3.28 -4.14
C VAL A 26 6.64 -4.80 -4.31
N VAL A 27 6.73 -5.29 -5.54
CA VAL A 27 6.53 -6.73 -5.84
C VAL A 27 7.76 -7.58 -5.48
N LEU A 28 8.98 -7.07 -5.71
CA LEU A 28 10.20 -7.86 -5.53
C LEU A 28 10.43 -8.31 -4.07
N PRO A 29 10.26 -7.47 -3.03
CA PRO A 29 10.47 -7.90 -1.65
C PRO A 29 9.46 -8.96 -1.21
N ILE A 30 8.19 -8.84 -1.63
CA ILE A 30 7.13 -9.81 -1.36
C ILE A 30 7.45 -11.14 -2.06
N GLY A 31 7.79 -11.08 -3.36
CA GLY A 31 8.15 -12.27 -4.14
C GLY A 31 9.39 -12.98 -3.59
N TYR A 32 10.40 -12.21 -3.17
CA TYR A 32 11.59 -12.74 -2.51
C TYR A 32 11.26 -13.43 -1.20
N ALA A 33 10.42 -12.82 -0.35
CA ALA A 33 10.02 -13.42 0.92
C ALA A 33 9.30 -14.76 0.71
N ILE A 34 8.37 -14.82 -0.24
CA ILE A 34 7.65 -16.06 -0.59
C ILE A 34 8.62 -17.13 -1.11
N ARG A 35 9.53 -16.78 -2.04
CA ARG A 35 10.47 -17.73 -2.65
C ARG A 35 11.48 -18.27 -1.65
N SER A 36 11.98 -17.41 -0.77
CA SER A 36 13.01 -17.75 0.21
C SER A 36 12.43 -18.32 1.51
N ARG A 37 11.10 -18.45 1.61
CA ARG A 37 10.37 -18.80 2.85
C ARG A 37 10.76 -17.90 4.04
N ALA A 38 11.10 -16.65 3.76
CA ALA A 38 11.28 -15.64 4.78
C ALA A 38 9.89 -15.16 5.26
N PRO A 39 9.79 -14.51 6.43
CA PRO A 39 8.52 -13.95 6.90
C PRO A 39 7.91 -13.01 5.86
N LEU A 40 6.67 -13.30 5.44
CA LEU A 40 5.92 -12.48 4.48
C LEU A 40 5.68 -11.07 5.02
N SER A 41 5.45 -10.95 6.33
CA SER A 41 5.34 -9.69 7.06
C SER A 41 6.53 -8.77 6.81
N LEU A 42 7.76 -9.30 6.85
CA LEU A 42 8.96 -8.53 6.54
C LEU A 42 9.03 -8.15 5.06
N GLY A 43 8.63 -9.05 4.15
CA GLY A 43 8.51 -8.75 2.73
C GLY A 43 7.55 -7.59 2.45
N ILE A 44 6.41 -7.53 3.15
CA ILE A 44 5.43 -6.45 3.05
C ILE A 44 5.99 -5.14 3.63
N VAL A 45 6.68 -5.20 4.79
CA VAL A 45 7.35 -4.04 5.37
C VAL A 45 8.36 -3.44 4.40
N LEU A 46 9.20 -4.28 3.78
CA LEU A 46 10.17 -3.84 2.79
C LEU A 46 9.50 -3.29 1.52
N ALA A 47 8.38 -3.89 1.08
CA ALA A 47 7.61 -3.37 -0.05
C ALA A 47 7.06 -1.96 0.20
N VAL A 48 6.55 -1.70 1.42
CA VAL A 48 6.09 -0.35 1.81
C VAL A 48 7.27 0.62 1.87
N LEU A 49 8.39 0.23 2.48
CA LEU A 49 9.59 1.07 2.58
C LEU A 49 10.18 1.40 1.21
N PHE A 50 10.47 0.39 0.38
CA PHE A 50 11.05 0.62 -0.94
C PHE A 50 10.07 1.34 -1.87
N GLY A 51 8.78 1.03 -1.79
CA GLY A 51 7.72 1.79 -2.45
C GLY A 51 7.72 3.26 -2.05
N SER A 52 7.88 3.58 -0.76
CA SER A 52 7.95 4.97 -0.29
C SER A 52 9.22 5.70 -0.74
N VAL A 53 10.37 5.00 -0.78
CA VAL A 53 11.63 5.56 -1.28
C VAL A 53 11.50 5.87 -2.76
N MET A 54 10.94 4.95 -3.56
CA MET A 54 10.71 5.17 -4.97
C MET A 54 9.73 6.33 -5.22
N GLN A 55 8.68 6.47 -4.39
CA GLN A 55 7.79 7.63 -4.43
C GLN A 55 8.52 8.94 -4.14
N ALA A 56 9.44 8.96 -3.18
CA ALA A 56 10.25 10.14 -2.88
C ALA A 56 11.19 10.51 -4.04
N LEU A 57 11.76 9.53 -4.74
CA LEU A 57 12.58 9.75 -5.95
C LEU A 57 11.73 10.33 -7.08
N ILE A 58 10.51 9.82 -7.29
CA ILE A 58 9.56 10.37 -8.27
C ILE A 58 9.21 11.82 -7.91
N GLY A 59 8.92 12.10 -6.64
CA GLY A 59 8.70 13.47 -6.16
C GLY A 59 9.91 14.39 -6.32
N ALA A 60 11.13 13.86 -6.18
CA ALA A 60 12.35 14.60 -6.47
C ALA A 60 12.52 14.90 -7.96
N ALA A 61 12.27 13.92 -8.85
CA ALA A 61 12.31 14.12 -10.29
C ALA A 61 11.31 15.18 -10.75
N TYR A 62 10.09 15.19 -10.18
CA TYR A 62 9.10 16.22 -10.43
C TYR A 62 9.58 17.61 -10.00
N ARG A 63 10.17 17.74 -8.79
CA ARG A 63 10.73 19.02 -8.31
C ARG A 63 11.93 19.53 -9.11
N MET A 64 12.57 18.67 -9.90
CA MET A 64 13.68 19.00 -10.79
C MET A 64 13.22 19.22 -12.24
N ASP A 65 11.92 19.32 -12.49
CA ASP A 65 11.29 19.48 -13.82
C ASP A 65 11.65 18.37 -14.82
N LEU A 66 12.08 17.20 -14.32
CA LEU A 66 12.44 16.04 -15.17
C LEU A 66 11.20 15.29 -15.68
N ILE A 67 10.09 15.41 -14.96
CA ILE A 67 8.79 14.85 -15.31
C ILE A 67 7.73 15.92 -15.12
N GLN A 68 6.70 15.91 -15.96
CA GLN A 68 5.68 16.95 -16.00
C GLN A 68 4.38 16.47 -15.35
N ASP A 69 4.13 15.16 -15.39
CA ASP A 69 2.89 14.57 -14.93
C ASP A 69 3.08 13.76 -13.64
N PHE A 70 2.54 14.29 -12.55
CA PHE A 70 2.43 13.59 -11.27
C PHE A 70 1.32 12.50 -11.28
N MET A 71 1.05 11.92 -12.45
CA MET A 71 -0.08 11.04 -12.76
C MET A 71 0.00 9.64 -12.13
N LEU A 72 1.18 9.20 -11.66
CA LEU A 72 1.36 7.94 -10.90
C LEU A 72 0.33 7.84 -9.76
N TRP A 73 0.11 8.96 -9.09
CA TRP A 73 -0.83 9.05 -7.97
C TRP A 73 -2.25 8.77 -8.43
N PHE A 74 -2.71 9.44 -9.48
CA PHE A 74 -4.11 9.37 -9.87
C PHE A 74 -4.55 8.00 -10.39
N ASP A 75 -3.65 7.22 -10.99
CA ASP A 75 -4.00 5.92 -11.56
C ASP A 75 -3.93 4.76 -10.55
N LEU A 76 -3.23 4.96 -9.43
CA LEU A 76 -2.97 3.93 -8.42
C LEU A 76 -3.62 4.24 -7.06
N VAL A 77 -4.05 5.48 -6.84
CA VAL A 77 -4.73 5.93 -5.62
C VAL A 77 -6.21 5.55 -5.64
N LEU A 78 -6.74 5.24 -4.47
CA LEU A 78 -8.16 4.94 -4.32
C LEU A 78 -8.95 6.25 -4.34
N ILE A 79 -9.88 6.39 -5.29
CA ILE A 79 -10.84 7.49 -5.34
C ILE A 79 -12.24 6.90 -5.33
N PRO A 80 -13.06 7.11 -4.28
CA PRO A 80 -14.37 6.50 -4.14
C PRO A 80 -15.29 6.71 -5.35
N GLY A 81 -15.31 7.92 -5.93
CA GLY A 81 -16.10 8.24 -7.12
C GLY A 81 -15.73 7.45 -8.38
N ARG A 82 -14.59 6.75 -8.39
CA ARG A 82 -14.16 5.89 -9.51
C ARG A 82 -14.51 4.41 -9.31
N MET A 83 -14.91 4.01 -8.10
CA MET A 83 -15.11 2.60 -7.74
C MET A 83 -16.33 1.93 -8.38
N ASN A 84 -17.22 2.74 -8.98
CA ASN A 84 -18.34 2.25 -9.80
C ASN A 84 -17.88 1.64 -11.14
N ASP A 85 -16.65 1.91 -11.57
CA ASP A 85 -16.09 1.37 -12.82
C ASP A 85 -15.02 0.31 -12.50
N PRO A 86 -15.21 -0.96 -12.92
CA PRO A 86 -14.31 -2.08 -12.60
C PRO A 86 -12.85 -1.86 -12.97
N ARG A 87 -12.56 -0.99 -13.94
CA ARG A 87 -11.19 -0.65 -14.34
C ARG A 87 -10.35 -0.04 -13.20
N TRP A 88 -10.99 0.44 -12.14
CA TRP A 88 -10.33 1.09 -11.00
C TRP A 88 -10.25 0.20 -9.76
N TRP A 89 -10.76 -1.04 -9.80
CA TRP A 89 -10.77 -1.92 -8.63
C TRP A 89 -9.36 -2.30 -8.15
N HIS A 90 -8.35 -2.24 -9.01
CA HIS A 90 -6.95 -2.42 -8.60
C HIS A 90 -6.51 -1.38 -7.56
N THR A 91 -7.11 -0.19 -7.55
CA THR A 91 -6.80 0.88 -6.59
C THR A 91 -7.13 0.51 -5.15
N ALA A 92 -8.04 -0.44 -4.92
CA ALA A 92 -8.28 -1.00 -3.59
C ALA A 92 -7.05 -1.75 -3.01
N VAL A 93 -6.14 -2.21 -3.88
CA VAL A 93 -4.91 -2.88 -3.46
C VAL A 93 -3.73 -1.93 -3.58
N THR A 94 -3.56 -1.26 -4.72
CA THR A 94 -2.38 -0.41 -4.98
C THR A 94 -2.30 0.78 -4.03
N ALA A 95 -3.44 1.33 -3.61
CA ALA A 95 -3.48 2.42 -2.63
C ALA A 95 -2.86 2.02 -1.27
N GLY A 96 -2.87 0.73 -0.91
CA GLY A 96 -2.23 0.23 0.31
C GLY A 96 -0.71 0.39 0.34
N PHE A 97 -0.08 0.55 -0.81
CA PHE A 97 1.38 0.71 -0.95
C PHE A 97 1.78 2.14 -1.34
N LEU A 98 0.80 3.03 -1.50
CA LEU A 98 1.03 4.45 -1.73
C LEU A 98 1.07 5.19 -0.39
N HIS A 99 1.97 6.16 -0.28
CA HIS A 99 2.11 7.01 0.91
C HIS A 99 2.51 8.42 0.52
N ALA A 100 1.97 9.42 1.20
CA ALA A 100 2.24 10.82 0.88
C ALA A 100 3.75 11.08 0.96
N GLN A 101 4.32 11.60 -0.13
CA GLN A 101 5.78 11.80 -0.28
C GLN A 101 6.39 12.73 0.78
N PHE A 102 5.56 13.60 1.35
CA PHE A 102 5.98 14.58 2.36
C PHE A 102 5.62 14.16 3.79
N ASP A 103 4.93 13.04 3.97
CA ASP A 103 4.47 12.55 5.26
C ASP A 103 5.23 11.28 5.68
N LEU A 104 6.49 11.49 6.08
CA LEU A 104 7.35 10.41 6.55
C LEU A 104 6.79 9.77 7.82
N MET A 105 6.11 10.53 8.67
CA MET A 105 5.53 10.03 9.93
C MET A 105 4.41 9.04 9.66
N HIS A 106 3.57 9.28 8.64
CA HIS A 106 2.52 8.34 8.26
C HIS A 106 3.08 7.03 7.69
N VAL A 107 4.14 7.07 6.87
CA VAL A 107 4.83 5.85 6.41
C VAL A 107 5.40 5.09 7.60
N LEU A 108 6.13 5.79 8.47
CA LEU A 108 6.80 5.20 9.62
C LEU A 108 5.81 4.54 10.57
N GLY A 109 4.69 5.19 10.89
CA GLY A 109 3.65 4.62 11.76
C GLY A 109 3.09 3.31 11.21
N ASN A 110 2.81 3.24 9.91
CA ASN A 110 2.36 2.01 9.27
C ASN A 110 3.43 0.91 9.30
N VAL A 111 4.68 1.25 8.96
CA VAL A 111 5.79 0.29 8.96
C VAL A 111 6.05 -0.28 10.36
N VAL A 112 5.98 0.56 11.39
CA VAL A 112 6.14 0.15 12.79
C VAL A 112 5.05 -0.86 13.17
N ILE A 113 3.79 -0.58 12.87
CA ILE A 113 2.69 -1.53 13.17
C ILE A 113 2.87 -2.82 12.35
N LEU A 114 3.14 -2.73 11.06
CA LEU A 114 3.33 -3.89 10.19
C LEU A 114 4.51 -4.77 10.65
N ALA A 115 5.61 -4.17 11.10
CA ALA A 115 6.77 -4.91 11.58
C ALA A 115 6.52 -5.52 12.97
N LEU A 116 6.11 -4.70 13.94
CA LEU A 116 6.02 -5.10 15.34
C LEU A 116 4.81 -5.99 15.62
N VAL A 117 3.69 -5.79 14.91
CA VAL A 117 2.50 -6.65 15.05
C VAL A 117 2.54 -7.76 14.02
N GLY A 118 2.93 -7.46 12.77
CA GLY A 118 2.85 -8.42 11.68
C GLY A 118 3.79 -9.60 11.82
N VAL A 119 5.04 -9.40 12.24
CA VAL A 119 6.01 -10.50 12.40
C VAL A 119 5.58 -11.49 13.49
N PRO A 120 5.24 -11.05 14.72
CA PRO A 120 4.77 -11.97 15.76
C PRO A 120 3.44 -12.63 15.42
N LEU A 121 2.55 -11.93 14.72
CA LEU A 121 1.27 -12.48 14.26
C LEU A 121 1.49 -13.59 13.21
N GLU A 122 2.40 -13.38 12.27
CA GLU A 122 2.76 -14.38 11.27
C GLU A 122 3.37 -15.63 11.92
N GLN A 123 4.25 -15.46 12.91
CA GLN A 123 4.84 -16.57 13.65
C GLN A 123 3.78 -17.43 14.36
N ARG A 124 2.70 -16.80 14.84
CA ARG A 124 1.59 -17.49 15.53
C ARG A 124 0.60 -18.15 14.58
N LEU A 125 0.23 -17.44 13.50
CA LEU A 125 -0.80 -17.89 12.56
C LEU A 125 -0.25 -18.80 11.44
N GLY A 126 1.05 -18.70 11.17
CA GLY A 126 1.67 -19.15 9.93
C GLY A 126 1.35 -18.21 8.75
N THR A 127 2.24 -18.21 7.75
CA THR A 127 2.22 -17.30 6.60
C THR A 127 0.88 -17.27 5.85
N LYS A 128 0.22 -18.41 5.64
CA LYS A 128 -1.05 -18.48 4.90
C LYS A 128 -2.17 -17.71 5.59
N ARG A 129 -2.36 -17.92 6.90
CA ARG A 129 -3.43 -17.27 7.67
C ARG A 129 -3.11 -15.78 7.87
N TYR A 130 -1.85 -15.45 8.11
CA TYR A 130 -1.37 -14.07 8.12
C TYR A 130 -1.71 -13.33 6.83
N ALA A 131 -1.41 -13.92 5.66
CA ALA A 131 -1.71 -13.32 4.36
C ALA A 131 -3.21 -13.03 4.17
N ILE A 132 -4.08 -13.94 4.62
CA ILE A 132 -5.53 -13.76 4.56
C ILE A 132 -5.97 -12.58 5.45
N VAL A 133 -5.47 -12.50 6.69
CA VAL A 133 -5.80 -11.38 7.60
C VAL A 133 -5.32 -10.06 7.02
N TYR A 134 -4.09 -10.02 6.48
CA TYR A 134 -3.55 -8.84 5.82
C TYR A 134 -4.44 -8.39 4.65
N ALA A 135 -4.84 -9.32 3.78
CA ALA A 135 -5.70 -9.03 2.63
C ALA A 135 -7.09 -8.53 3.05
N ILE A 136 -7.69 -9.14 4.08
CA ILE A 136 -8.99 -8.70 4.62
C ILE A 136 -8.87 -7.28 5.20
N GLY A 137 -7.81 -6.98 5.96
CA GLY A 137 -7.59 -5.64 6.49
C GLY A 137 -7.39 -4.61 5.39
N LEU A 138 -6.57 -4.93 4.40
CA LEU A 138 -6.30 -4.06 3.24
C LEU A 138 -7.60 -3.74 2.48
N LEU A 139 -8.28 -4.77 1.98
CA LEU A 139 -9.48 -4.62 1.17
C LEU A 139 -10.66 -4.08 1.99
N GLY A 140 -10.77 -4.50 3.26
CA GLY A 140 -11.78 -4.02 4.18
C GLY A 140 -11.64 -2.54 4.47
N GLY A 141 -10.40 -2.04 4.65
CA GLY A 141 -10.13 -0.61 4.80
C GLY A 141 -10.53 0.19 3.56
N SER A 142 -10.14 -0.27 2.37
CA SER A 142 -10.51 0.38 1.10
C SER A 142 -12.02 0.37 0.86
N LEU A 143 -12.70 -0.73 1.17
CA LEU A 143 -14.15 -0.84 1.06
C LEU A 143 -14.84 0.10 2.06
N ALA A 144 -14.41 0.10 3.32
CA ALA A 144 -14.97 0.97 4.36
C ALA A 144 -14.82 2.45 3.98
N TRP A 145 -13.64 2.86 3.49
CA TRP A 145 -13.42 4.22 3.00
C TRP A 145 -14.33 4.58 1.83
N THR A 146 -14.46 3.68 0.85
CA THR A 146 -15.29 3.88 -0.34
C THR A 146 -16.76 4.05 0.01
N LEU A 147 -17.28 3.21 0.92
CA LEU A 147 -18.68 3.29 1.37
C LEU A 147 -18.93 4.53 2.21
N ALA A 148 -18.00 4.90 3.10
CA ALA A 148 -18.14 6.08 3.95
C ALA A 148 -18.05 7.40 3.16
N ASN A 149 -17.36 7.39 2.02
CA ASN A 149 -17.14 8.56 1.17
C ASN A 149 -17.72 8.33 -0.24
N TRP A 150 -18.91 7.74 -0.32
CA TRP A 150 -19.53 7.37 -1.59
C TRP A 150 -19.54 8.54 -2.60
N GLU A 151 -19.14 8.27 -3.83
CA GLU A 151 -19.03 9.26 -4.92
C GLU A 151 -18.05 10.44 -4.70
N SER A 152 -17.33 10.47 -3.58
CA SER A 152 -16.34 11.50 -3.29
C SER A 152 -15.11 11.41 -4.19
N ILE A 153 -14.53 12.56 -4.52
CA ILE A 153 -13.23 12.67 -5.18
C ILE A 153 -12.06 12.66 -4.19
N THR A 154 -12.32 12.61 -2.88
CA THR A 154 -11.27 12.61 -1.85
C THR A 154 -10.47 11.31 -1.95
N PRO A 155 -9.18 11.39 -2.34
CA PRO A 155 -8.35 10.21 -2.50
C PRO A 155 -7.96 9.60 -1.15
N ALA A 156 -7.69 8.30 -1.15
CA ALA A 156 -7.10 7.58 -0.02
C ALA A 156 -5.89 6.75 -0.45
N TRP A 157 -4.91 6.70 0.44
CA TRP A 157 -3.67 5.93 0.31
C TRP A 157 -3.13 5.56 1.68
N GLY A 158 -2.34 4.49 1.73
CA GLY A 158 -1.63 4.04 2.92
C GLY A 158 -2.00 2.62 3.32
N ALA A 159 -1.05 1.96 3.97
CA ALA A 159 -1.19 0.58 4.45
C ALA A 159 -2.04 0.43 5.72
N SER A 160 -2.66 1.51 6.20
CA SER A 160 -3.30 1.59 7.51
C SER A 160 -4.46 0.61 7.68
N GLY A 161 -5.28 0.39 6.65
CA GLY A 161 -6.34 -0.62 6.69
C GLY A 161 -5.81 -2.02 6.99
N ALA A 162 -4.71 -2.41 6.34
CA ALA A 162 -4.04 -3.68 6.59
C ALA A 162 -3.40 -3.71 7.99
N ALA A 163 -2.71 -2.63 8.38
CA ALA A 163 -2.06 -2.51 9.68
C ALA A 163 -3.06 -2.66 10.84
N PHE A 164 -4.19 -1.94 10.79
CA PHE A 164 -5.24 -2.05 11.80
C PHE A 164 -5.99 -3.38 11.74
N GLY A 165 -6.14 -3.99 10.56
CA GLY A 165 -6.68 -5.35 10.44
C GLY A 165 -5.80 -6.39 11.14
N LEU A 166 -4.47 -6.29 10.98
CA LEU A 166 -3.52 -7.15 11.70
C LEU A 166 -3.56 -6.87 13.21
N LEU A 167 -3.59 -5.61 13.63
CA LEU A 167 -3.71 -5.24 15.04
C LEU A 167 -5.00 -5.78 15.66
N GLY A 168 -6.14 -5.63 14.98
CA GLY A 168 -7.42 -6.17 15.44
C GLY A 168 -7.40 -7.69 15.58
N ALA A 169 -6.79 -8.40 14.62
CA ALA A 169 -6.62 -9.85 14.71
C ALA A 169 -5.70 -10.27 15.86
N TYR A 170 -4.62 -9.52 16.10
CA TYR A 170 -3.71 -9.78 17.22
C TYR A 170 -4.44 -9.61 18.55
N LEU A 171 -5.14 -8.50 18.75
CA LEU A 171 -5.90 -8.22 19.98
C LEU A 171 -7.03 -9.21 20.21
N ALA A 172 -7.69 -9.69 19.15
CA ALA A 172 -8.75 -10.69 19.26
C ALA A 172 -8.20 -12.08 19.61
N GLY A 173 -7.06 -12.47 19.04
CA GLY A 173 -6.46 -13.79 19.27
C GLY A 173 -5.65 -13.89 20.57
N TRP A 174 -4.98 -12.80 20.95
CA TRP A 174 -4.02 -12.76 22.07
C TRP A 174 -4.17 -11.48 22.92
N PRO A 175 -5.33 -11.27 23.55
CA PRO A 175 -5.65 -10.02 24.27
C PRO A 175 -4.78 -9.74 25.51
N ARG A 176 -4.07 -10.75 26.02
CA ARG A 176 -3.21 -10.65 27.22
C ARG A 176 -1.71 -10.75 26.90
N ASP A 177 -1.37 -10.78 25.62
CA ASP A 177 0.01 -10.97 25.19
C ASP A 177 0.71 -9.61 25.14
N GLU A 178 1.90 -9.54 25.73
CA GLU A 178 2.71 -8.34 25.75
C GLU A 178 3.62 -8.39 24.52
N ILE A 179 3.64 -7.31 23.72
CA ILE A 179 4.62 -7.18 22.64
C ILE A 179 5.89 -6.62 23.27
N PRO A 180 6.95 -7.43 23.47
CA PRO A 180 8.19 -6.93 24.02
C PRO A 180 8.80 -5.96 23.01
N PHE A 181 8.85 -4.68 23.39
CA PHE A 181 9.70 -3.72 22.71
C PHE A 181 11.15 -3.98 23.15
N PRO A 182 12.09 -4.23 22.22
CA PRO A 182 13.51 -4.27 22.56
C PRO A 182 14.04 -2.90 23.00
#